data_AF-A0A435GYL0-F1
#
_entry.id   AF-A0A435GYL0-F1
#
_cell.length_a   1.000
_cell.length_b   1.000
_cell.length_c   1.000
_cell.angle_alpha   90.00
_cell.angle_beta   90.00
_cell.angle_gamma   90.00
#
_symmetry.space_group_name_H-M   'P 1'
#
loop_
_entity.id
_entity.type
_entity.pdbx_description
1 polymer ?
#
loop_
_entity_poly.entity_id
_entity_poly.type
_entity_poly.pdbx_seq_one_letter_code
_entity_poly.pdbx_strand_id
1 'polypeptide(L)'
;TLNMQSADAGAILRFLNIYEHMEGGVITLALAGPSDGSLKGKVDTSNFFVVNEPKLASIVSTTPAGDNRSLNQAVKGKLDTSRVKFERGYAEIDKGSGYLKLANGVLRGPRIGTTFQGTLYDQNNNMDMTGTFMPVYGLNRIFGELPIVGALLGNGRDRGLIGVTYRLKGNANKPLLDINPLSVIAPGIFRSIFEYR
;
A
#
# COMPACT_ATOMS: atom_id res chain seq x y z
N THR A 1 -16.44 20.59 7.60
CA THR A 1 -16.15 19.15 7.75
C THR A 1 -16.94 18.38 6.71
N LEU A 2 -16.42 17.27 6.22
CA LEU A 2 -17.04 16.39 5.24
C LEU A 2 -17.01 14.97 5.79
N ASN A 3 -18.18 14.38 6.01
CA ASN A 3 -18.32 12.99 6.39
C ASN A 3 -19.14 12.28 5.32
N MET A 4 -18.67 11.11 4.88
CA MET A 4 -19.35 10.29 3.88
C MET A 4 -19.25 8.83 4.29
N GLN A 5 -20.33 8.09 4.11
CA GLN A 5 -20.36 6.64 4.23
C GLN A 5 -21.03 6.04 3.00
N SER A 6 -20.53 4.90 2.54
CA SER A 6 -21.17 4.11 1.49
C SER A 6 -21.02 2.62 1.79
N ALA A 7 -22.05 1.86 1.45
CA ALA A 7 -22.04 0.40 1.52
C ALA A 7 -21.41 -0.26 0.27
N ASP A 8 -21.00 0.53 -0.72
CA ASP A 8 -20.20 0.09 -1.88
C ASP A 8 -19.05 1.07 -2.10
N ALA A 9 -17.87 0.70 -1.57
CA ALA A 9 -16.64 1.46 -1.72
C ALA A 9 -16.16 1.46 -3.17
N GLY A 10 -16.21 0.31 -3.84
CA GLY A 10 -15.81 0.17 -5.23
C GLY A 10 -16.60 1.08 -6.17
N ALA A 11 -17.92 1.15 -6.00
CA ALA A 11 -18.77 2.02 -6.79
C ALA A 11 -18.42 3.50 -6.62
N ILE A 12 -18.19 3.96 -5.38
CA ILE A 12 -17.81 5.35 -5.10
C ILE A 12 -16.44 5.67 -5.69
N LEU A 13 -15.44 4.79 -5.54
CA LEU A 13 -14.10 5.03 -6.08
C LEU A 13 -14.09 5.09 -7.61
N ARG A 14 -14.89 4.26 -8.28
CA ARG A 14 -15.10 4.34 -9.74
C ARG A 14 -15.79 5.63 -10.14
N PHE A 15 -16.87 6.00 -9.46
CA PHE A 15 -17.62 7.22 -9.73
C PHE A 15 -16.75 8.48 -9.61
N LEU A 16 -15.87 8.52 -8.60
CA LEU A 16 -14.91 9.60 -8.38
C LEU A 16 -13.66 9.49 -9.25
N ASN A 17 -13.55 8.47 -10.11
CA ASN A 17 -12.39 8.17 -10.93
C ASN A 17 -11.07 8.08 -10.14
N ILE A 18 -11.14 7.54 -8.92
CA ILE A 18 -9.98 7.38 -8.03
C ILE A 18 -9.33 6.01 -8.23
N TYR A 19 -10.15 4.96 -8.33
CA TYR A 19 -9.65 3.60 -8.48
C TYR A 19 -10.73 2.66 -9.06
N GLU A 20 -10.41 1.95 -10.14
CA GLU A 20 -11.39 1.14 -10.87
C GLU A 20 -11.45 -0.32 -10.45
N HIS A 21 -10.33 -0.86 -9.93
CA HIS A 21 -10.15 -2.29 -9.64
C HIS A 21 -10.69 -2.72 -8.27
N MET A 22 -11.52 -1.91 -7.59
CA MET A 22 -12.13 -2.28 -6.30
C MET A 22 -13.58 -2.75 -6.47
N GLU A 23 -13.93 -3.90 -5.90
CA GLU A 23 -15.30 -4.42 -5.85
C GLU A 23 -15.85 -4.46 -4.42
N GLY A 24 -17.06 -3.92 -4.25
CA GLY A 24 -17.83 -3.96 -3.01
C GLY A 24 -17.16 -3.23 -1.85
N GLY A 25 -17.43 -3.73 -0.65
CA GLY A 25 -16.93 -3.20 0.61
C GLY A 25 -17.63 -1.94 1.10
N VAL A 26 -17.40 -1.61 2.37
CA VAL A 26 -17.93 -0.39 3.00
C VAL A 26 -16.81 0.63 3.09
N ILE A 27 -17.11 1.90 2.82
CA ILE A 27 -16.18 3.03 2.96
C ILE A 27 -16.75 4.07 3.92
N THR A 28 -15.89 4.61 4.77
CA THR A 28 -16.17 5.79 5.60
C THR A 28 -15.05 6.79 5.37
N LEU A 29 -15.42 8.04 5.13
CA LEU A 29 -14.52 9.15 4.91
C LEU A 29 -14.88 10.25 5.91
N ALA A 30 -13.87 10.74 6.62
CA ALA A 30 -14.02 11.87 7.53
C ALA A 30 -12.88 12.86 7.26
N LEU A 31 -13.21 14.01 6.67
CA LEU A 31 -12.29 15.08 6.34
C LEU A 31 -12.69 16.40 7.01
N ALA A 32 -11.71 17.21 7.35
CA ALA A 32 -11.88 18.54 7.90
C ALA A 32 -10.84 19.49 7.31
N GLY A 33 -11.22 20.74 7.14
CA GLY A 33 -10.35 21.78 6.61
C GLY A 33 -11.10 23.09 6.48
N PRO A 34 -10.39 24.20 6.25
CA PRO A 34 -11.01 25.48 5.92
C PRO A 34 -11.72 25.42 4.57
N SER A 35 -12.65 26.34 4.33
CA SER A 35 -13.50 26.38 3.11
C SER A 35 -12.71 26.54 1.81
N ASP A 36 -11.55 27.16 1.88
CA ASP A 36 -10.67 27.52 0.76
C ASP A 36 -9.30 26.81 0.79
N GLY A 37 -9.11 25.86 1.71
CA GLY A 37 -7.86 25.12 1.86
C GLY A 37 -8.01 23.62 1.69
N SER A 38 -6.97 22.88 2.08
CA SER A 38 -6.97 21.42 1.92
C SER A 38 -7.83 20.74 2.99
N LEU A 39 -8.54 19.71 2.57
CA LEU A 39 -9.30 18.82 3.42
C LEU A 39 -8.38 17.69 3.87
N LYS A 40 -8.22 17.55 5.18
CA LYS A 40 -7.40 16.52 5.81
C LYS A 40 -8.23 15.59 6.67
N GLY A 41 -7.83 14.34 6.75
CA GLY A 41 -8.50 13.38 7.62
C GLY A 41 -8.20 11.96 7.22
N LYS A 42 -9.20 11.08 7.31
CA LYS A 42 -8.99 9.65 7.12
C LYS A 42 -10.07 9.00 6.28
N VAL A 43 -9.68 7.93 5.61
CA VAL A 43 -10.56 6.97 4.97
C VAL A 43 -10.37 5.60 5.61
N ASP A 44 -11.47 4.95 5.92
CA ASP A 44 -11.52 3.57 6.38
C ASP A 44 -12.37 2.77 5.39
N THR A 45 -11.88 1.60 4.97
CA THR A 45 -12.65 0.65 4.16
C THR A 45 -12.63 -0.74 4.78
N SER A 46 -13.66 -1.53 4.51
CA SER A 46 -13.71 -2.91 4.98
C SER A 46 -14.36 -3.85 3.97
N ASN A 47 -13.95 -5.12 4.01
CA ASN A 47 -14.55 -6.22 3.27
C ASN A 47 -14.72 -5.97 1.76
N PHE A 48 -13.64 -5.59 1.08
CA PHE A 48 -13.63 -5.34 -0.36
C PHE A 48 -12.72 -6.33 -1.09
N PHE A 49 -12.85 -6.38 -2.41
CA PHE A 49 -11.95 -7.12 -3.28
C PHE A 49 -11.18 -6.15 -4.18
N VAL A 50 -9.92 -6.47 -4.46
CA VAL A 50 -9.18 -5.91 -5.58
C VAL A 50 -9.20 -6.93 -6.71
N VAL A 51 -9.67 -6.53 -7.88
CA VAL A 51 -9.90 -7.41 -9.03
C VAL A 51 -9.12 -6.98 -10.26
N ASN A 52 -8.46 -7.95 -10.90
CA ASN A 52 -7.75 -7.77 -12.17
C ASN A 52 -6.78 -6.57 -12.17
N GLU A 53 -6.13 -6.28 -11.04
CA GLU A 53 -5.17 -5.18 -10.91
C GLU A 53 -3.80 -5.61 -11.47
N PRO A 54 -3.34 -5.05 -12.61
CA PRO A 54 -2.11 -5.50 -13.25
C PRO A 54 -0.87 -5.25 -12.38
N LYS A 55 -0.83 -4.14 -11.63
CA LYS A 55 0.33 -3.79 -10.79
C LYS A 55 0.49 -4.77 -9.64
N LEU A 56 -0.63 -5.21 -9.06
CA LEU A 56 -0.66 -6.24 -8.03
C LEU A 56 -0.10 -7.55 -8.58
N ALA A 57 -0.53 -7.95 -9.78
CA ALA A 57 -0.02 -9.15 -10.44
C ALA A 57 1.51 -9.09 -10.65
N SER A 58 2.03 -7.95 -11.11
CA SER A 58 3.47 -7.73 -11.30
C SER A 58 4.27 -7.78 -10.00
N ILE A 59 3.77 -7.16 -8.93
CA ILE A 59 4.44 -7.18 -7.61
C ILE A 59 4.58 -8.61 -7.11
N VAL A 60 3.50 -9.40 -7.13
CA VAL A 60 3.54 -10.76 -6.57
C VAL A 60 4.28 -11.78 -7.44
N SER A 61 4.41 -11.51 -8.74
CA SER A 61 5.22 -12.32 -9.65
C SER A 61 6.72 -12.03 -9.52
N THR A 62 7.09 -10.94 -8.86
CA THR A 62 8.50 -10.55 -8.72
C THR A 62 9.25 -11.57 -7.84
N THR A 63 10.43 -11.95 -8.33
CA THR A 63 11.37 -12.80 -7.61
C THR A 63 12.40 -11.92 -6.90
N PRO A 64 12.50 -11.98 -5.56
CA PRO A 64 13.57 -11.32 -4.82
C PRO A 64 14.95 -11.75 -5.33
N ALA A 65 15.91 -10.84 -5.42
CA ALA A 65 17.26 -11.19 -5.85
C ALA A 65 17.93 -12.07 -4.77
N GLY A 66 18.39 -13.27 -5.15
CA GLY A 66 19.02 -14.23 -4.24
C GLY A 66 18.09 -15.31 -3.66
N ASP A 67 16.80 -15.32 -3.98
CA ASP A 67 15.89 -16.44 -3.76
C ASP A 67 15.40 -16.97 -5.13
N ASN A 68 15.23 -18.29 -5.28
CA ASN A 68 14.65 -18.89 -6.49
C ASN A 68 13.12 -18.86 -6.47
N ARG A 69 12.52 -18.30 -5.42
CA ARG A 69 11.07 -18.32 -5.17
C ARG A 69 10.49 -16.92 -5.28
N SER A 70 9.48 -16.74 -6.13
CA SER A 70 8.72 -15.49 -6.21
C SER A 70 7.92 -15.21 -4.94
N LEU A 71 7.46 -13.97 -4.74
CA LEU A 71 6.54 -13.62 -3.65
C LEU A 71 5.32 -14.57 -3.59
N ASN A 72 4.77 -14.96 -4.74
CA ASN A 72 3.71 -15.96 -4.85
C ASN A 72 4.07 -17.34 -4.30
N GLN A 73 5.35 -17.71 -4.31
CA GLN A 73 5.85 -18.95 -3.71
C GLN A 73 6.18 -18.78 -2.22
N ALA A 74 6.50 -17.55 -1.79
CA ALA A 74 6.70 -17.21 -0.38
C ALA A 74 5.37 -17.12 0.39
N VAL A 75 4.28 -16.72 -0.27
CA VAL A 75 2.92 -16.91 0.21
C VAL A 75 2.60 -18.40 0.15
N LYS A 76 2.26 -19.03 1.28
CA LYS A 76 1.87 -20.46 1.31
C LYS A 76 0.60 -20.67 0.46
N GLY A 77 0.78 -21.12 -0.79
CA GLY A 77 -0.29 -21.38 -1.76
C GLY A 77 -0.30 -20.41 -2.93
N LYS A 78 -0.76 -20.85 -4.10
CA LYS A 78 -0.91 -19.99 -5.28
C LYS A 78 -1.87 -18.85 -4.96
N LEU A 79 -1.36 -17.63 -4.84
CA LEU A 79 -2.19 -16.43 -4.72
C LEU A 79 -2.85 -16.18 -6.07
N ASP A 80 -4.16 -16.38 -6.14
CA ASP A 80 -4.96 -15.90 -7.26
C ASP A 80 -5.04 -14.37 -7.20
N THR A 81 -4.37 -13.70 -8.14
CA THR A 81 -4.35 -12.24 -8.25
C THR A 81 -5.50 -11.66 -9.06
N SER A 82 -6.29 -12.51 -9.72
CA SER A 82 -7.47 -12.03 -10.44
C SER A 82 -8.50 -11.43 -9.49
N ARG A 83 -8.54 -11.90 -8.24
CA ARG A 83 -9.44 -11.42 -7.20
C ARG A 83 -8.88 -11.62 -5.79
N VAL A 84 -8.49 -10.54 -5.15
CA VAL A 84 -7.85 -10.57 -3.82
C VAL A 84 -8.70 -9.88 -2.78
N LYS A 85 -9.03 -10.59 -1.69
CA LYS A 85 -9.82 -10.08 -0.57
C LYS A 85 -8.97 -9.24 0.38
N PHE A 86 -9.50 -8.08 0.76
CA PHE A 86 -9.01 -7.27 1.86
C PHE A 86 -10.11 -7.06 2.90
N GLU A 87 -9.77 -7.26 4.16
CA GLU A 87 -10.67 -7.12 5.30
C GLU A 87 -10.71 -5.67 5.79
N ARG A 88 -9.57 -4.97 5.69
CA ARG A 88 -9.47 -3.57 6.11
C ARG A 88 -8.55 -2.77 5.20
N GLY A 89 -8.96 -1.54 4.90
CA GLY A 89 -8.14 -0.49 4.32
C GLY A 89 -8.19 0.74 5.21
N TYR A 90 -7.07 1.45 5.32
CA TYR A 90 -6.98 2.73 6.02
C TYR A 90 -5.98 3.62 5.30
N ALA A 91 -6.23 4.92 5.26
CA ALA A 91 -5.22 5.92 4.92
C ALA A 91 -5.60 7.28 5.52
N GLU A 92 -4.57 8.07 5.84
CA GLU A 92 -4.71 9.51 6.03
C GLU A 92 -4.68 10.21 4.67
N ILE A 93 -5.53 11.21 4.53
CA ILE A 93 -5.74 11.95 3.29
C ILE A 93 -5.39 13.41 3.51
N ASP A 94 -4.69 14.00 2.55
CA ASP A 94 -4.61 15.45 2.35
C ASP A 94 -5.06 15.77 0.91
N LYS A 95 -6.26 16.34 0.79
CA LYS A 95 -6.92 16.67 -0.47
C LYS A 95 -6.96 18.19 -0.63
N GLY A 96 -6.19 18.72 -1.56
CA GLY A 96 -6.25 20.15 -1.93
C GLY A 96 -6.70 20.37 -3.37
N SER A 97 -6.52 21.60 -3.87
CA SER A 97 -6.84 21.93 -5.26
C SER A 97 -5.89 21.23 -6.24
N GLY A 98 -6.44 20.29 -7.02
CA GLY A 98 -5.71 19.54 -8.03
C GLY A 98 -4.77 18.44 -7.50
N TYR A 99 -4.75 18.13 -6.21
CA TYR A 99 -3.92 17.03 -5.69
C TYR A 99 -4.63 16.14 -4.67
N LEU A 100 -4.09 14.95 -4.47
CA LEU A 100 -4.43 14.03 -3.39
C LEU A 100 -3.16 13.33 -2.88
N LYS A 101 -2.86 13.52 -1.60
CA LYS A 101 -1.77 12.84 -0.90
C LYS A 101 -2.31 11.85 0.10
N LEU A 102 -1.59 10.74 0.25
CA LEU A 102 -1.92 9.63 1.13
C LEU A 102 -0.77 9.40 2.10
N ALA A 103 -1.09 9.22 3.38
CA ALA A 103 -0.13 8.89 4.41
C ALA A 103 -0.64 7.72 5.25
N ASN A 104 0.30 6.98 5.86
CA ASN A 104 -0.01 5.85 6.75
C ASN A 104 -0.99 4.84 6.14
N GLY A 105 -0.94 4.66 4.82
CA GLY A 105 -1.85 3.81 4.08
C GLY A 105 -1.56 2.34 4.34
N VAL A 106 -2.61 1.55 4.59
CA VAL A 106 -2.50 0.12 4.81
C VAL A 106 -3.72 -0.62 4.25
N LEU A 107 -3.48 -1.71 3.53
CA LEU A 107 -4.49 -2.71 3.19
C LEU A 107 -4.13 -4.04 3.87
N ARG A 108 -5.08 -4.63 4.59
CA ARG A 108 -4.95 -5.92 5.27
C ARG A 108 -5.90 -6.95 4.67
N GLY A 109 -5.35 -8.03 4.14
CA GLY A 109 -6.11 -9.22 3.76
C GLY A 109 -5.73 -10.43 4.62
N PRO A 110 -6.30 -11.61 4.33
CA PRO A 110 -6.02 -12.85 5.05
C PRO A 110 -4.72 -13.55 4.61
N ARG A 111 -4.22 -13.25 3.40
CA ARG A 111 -2.96 -13.82 2.86
C ARG A 111 -1.85 -12.81 2.70
N ILE A 112 -2.21 -11.58 2.33
CA ILE A 112 -1.29 -10.49 1.99
C ILE A 112 -1.75 -9.19 2.63
N GLY A 113 -0.83 -8.25 2.76
CA GLY A 113 -1.13 -6.86 3.02
C GLY A 113 -0.14 -5.96 2.31
N THR A 114 -0.45 -4.68 2.27
CA THR A 114 0.46 -3.69 1.72
C THR A 114 0.37 -2.40 2.50
N THR A 115 1.50 -1.72 2.68
CA THR A 115 1.53 -0.32 3.07
C THR A 115 1.68 0.56 1.84
N PHE A 116 1.22 1.81 1.91
CA PHE A 116 1.39 2.78 0.85
C PHE A 116 1.37 4.22 1.38
N GLN A 117 2.09 5.11 0.71
CA GLN A 117 2.10 6.54 1.00
C GLN A 117 2.64 7.32 -0.20
N GLY A 118 2.39 8.64 -0.21
CA GLY A 118 2.91 9.56 -1.22
C GLY A 118 1.82 10.40 -1.88
N THR A 119 2.07 10.81 -3.11
CA THR A 119 1.16 11.61 -3.92
C THR A 119 0.44 10.70 -4.92
N LEU A 120 -0.88 10.55 -4.76
CA LEU A 120 -1.68 9.77 -5.70
C LEU A 120 -1.79 10.49 -7.05
N TYR A 121 -2.05 11.79 -7.01
CA TYR A 121 -1.95 12.69 -8.14
C TYR A 121 -1.63 14.11 -7.67
N ASP A 122 -0.83 14.84 -8.44
CA ASP A 122 -0.59 16.28 -8.29
C ASP A 122 -1.35 17.09 -9.36
N GLN A 123 -1.13 18.40 -9.37
CA GLN A 123 -1.78 19.33 -10.31
C GLN A 123 -1.46 19.05 -11.79
N ASN A 124 -0.36 18.35 -12.04
CA ASN A 124 0.08 17.93 -13.37
C ASN A 124 -0.33 16.47 -13.68
N ASN A 125 -1.20 15.89 -12.85
CA ASN A 125 -1.62 14.49 -12.91
C ASN A 125 -0.46 13.49 -12.81
N ASN A 126 0.59 13.83 -12.05
CA ASN A 126 1.69 12.92 -11.75
C ASN A 126 1.45 12.21 -10.41
N MET A 127 1.75 10.92 -10.38
CA MET A 127 1.80 10.05 -9.22
C MET A 127 3.25 9.89 -8.75
N ASP A 128 3.43 9.83 -7.44
CA ASP A 128 4.64 9.35 -6.79
C ASP A 128 4.26 8.67 -5.47
N MET A 129 4.06 7.36 -5.56
CA MET A 129 3.61 6.52 -4.44
C MET A 129 4.66 5.47 -4.15
N THR A 130 4.96 5.25 -2.88
CA THR A 130 5.77 4.11 -2.42
C THR A 130 4.92 3.19 -1.58
N GLY A 131 5.27 1.91 -1.57
CA GLY A 131 4.60 0.93 -0.72
C GLY A 131 5.43 -0.31 -0.50
N THR A 132 4.99 -1.15 0.43
CA THR A 132 5.63 -2.43 0.76
C THR A 132 4.59 -3.52 0.80
N PHE A 133 4.73 -4.50 -0.08
CA PHE A 133 3.88 -5.69 -0.12
C PHE A 133 4.44 -6.76 0.80
N MET A 134 3.59 -7.37 1.64
CA MET A 134 4.01 -8.31 2.68
C MET A 134 3.03 -9.49 2.83
N PRO A 135 3.51 -10.72 3.07
CA PRO A 135 2.66 -11.82 3.54
C PRO A 135 2.07 -11.54 4.93
N VAL A 136 0.86 -12.03 5.21
CA VAL A 136 0.15 -11.77 6.49
C VAL A 136 0.87 -12.30 7.72
N TYR A 137 1.69 -13.34 7.59
CA TYR A 137 2.56 -13.80 8.69
C TYR A 137 3.52 -12.70 9.18
N GLY A 138 3.73 -11.63 8.39
CA GLY A 138 4.49 -10.44 8.73
C GLY A 138 3.69 -9.27 9.31
N LEU A 139 2.35 -9.32 9.27
CA LEU A 139 1.49 -8.18 9.62
C LEU A 139 1.09 -8.10 11.10
N ASN A 140 1.32 -9.16 11.88
CA ASN A 140 0.88 -9.22 13.28
C ASN A 140 1.42 -8.07 14.17
N ARG A 141 2.50 -7.40 13.77
CA ARG A 141 3.11 -6.29 14.54
C ARG A 141 2.70 -4.89 14.07
N ILE A 142 2.20 -4.72 12.85
CA ILE A 142 1.93 -3.39 12.26
C ILE A 142 0.64 -2.77 12.81
N PHE A 143 -0.32 -3.59 13.26
CA PHE A 143 -1.63 -3.12 13.72
C PHE A 143 -1.70 -2.82 15.23
N GLY A 144 -0.65 -3.15 16.00
CA GLY A 144 -0.59 -2.90 17.44
C GLY A 144 -0.09 -1.49 17.81
N GLU A 145 0.62 -0.82 16.91
CA GLU A 145 1.30 0.45 17.17
C GLU A 145 1.30 1.33 15.90
N LEU A 146 0.28 2.18 15.73
CA LEU A 146 0.41 3.35 14.85
C LEU A 146 0.79 4.52 15.77
N PRO A 147 2.09 4.89 15.79
CA PRO A 147 2.52 6.03 14.98
C PRO A 147 3.88 5.80 14.27
N ILE A 148 3.95 6.22 13.00
CA ILE A 148 5.13 6.29 12.11
C ILE A 148 5.58 4.95 11.48
N VAL A 149 5.17 4.76 10.22
CA VAL A 149 5.42 3.59 9.35
C VAL A 149 6.92 3.40 8.96
N GLY A 150 7.82 4.24 9.46
CA GLY A 150 9.26 4.16 9.17
C GLY A 150 10.10 3.29 10.13
N ALA A 151 9.66 3.06 11.38
CA ALA A 151 10.53 2.48 12.43
C ALA A 151 10.36 0.97 12.65
N LEU A 152 9.22 0.39 12.24
CA LEU A 152 8.88 -1.01 12.56
C LEU A 152 9.50 -2.05 11.62
N LEU A 153 10.18 -1.61 10.55
CA LEU A 153 10.79 -2.49 9.56
C LEU A 153 12.29 -2.70 9.76
N GLY A 154 12.87 -2.33 10.92
CA GLY A 154 14.33 -2.37 11.15
C GLY A 154 14.84 -3.21 12.32
N ASN A 155 13.99 -3.64 13.27
CA ASN A 155 14.48 -4.17 14.57
C ASN A 155 13.85 -5.51 14.99
N GLY A 156 13.69 -6.44 14.05
CA GLY A 156 13.29 -7.81 14.36
C GLY A 156 14.49 -8.74 14.51
N ARG A 157 15.05 -8.87 15.71
CA ARG A 157 15.79 -10.09 16.07
C ARG A 157 14.83 -11.27 15.91
N ASP A 158 15.28 -12.28 15.17
CA ASP A 158 14.65 -13.57 14.92
C ASP A 158 13.47 -13.62 13.93
N ARG A 159 13.85 -13.99 12.69
CA ARG A 159 13.06 -14.47 11.53
C ARG A 159 12.52 -13.39 10.58
N GLY A 160 13.20 -13.32 9.42
CA GLY A 160 13.09 -12.29 8.40
C GLY A 160 11.68 -12.09 7.85
N LEU A 161 11.22 -10.85 7.92
CA LEU A 161 10.08 -10.34 7.17
C LEU A 161 10.55 -10.05 5.73
N ILE A 162 10.05 -10.82 4.77
CA ILE A 162 10.27 -10.56 3.34
C ILE A 162 9.12 -9.66 2.88
N GLY A 163 9.41 -8.38 2.71
CA GLY A 163 8.54 -7.44 2.02
C GLY A 163 9.14 -7.06 0.66
N VAL A 164 8.30 -6.76 -0.32
CA VAL A 164 8.77 -6.19 -1.59
C VAL A 164 8.32 -4.75 -1.65
N THR A 165 9.30 -3.85 -1.71
CA THR A 165 9.04 -2.43 -1.86
C THR A 165 8.80 -2.13 -3.34
N TYR A 166 7.85 -1.23 -3.58
CA TYR A 166 7.51 -0.77 -4.91
C TYR A 166 7.36 0.76 -4.91
N ARG A 167 7.53 1.35 -6.09
CA ARG A 167 7.26 2.75 -6.37
C ARG A 167 6.44 2.86 -7.65
N LEU A 168 5.37 3.65 -7.60
CA LEU A 168 4.58 4.04 -8.76
C LEU A 168 4.87 5.51 -9.07
N LYS A 169 5.35 5.81 -10.28
CA LYS A 169 5.75 7.17 -10.68
C LYS A 169 5.26 7.56 -12.08
N GLY A 170 5.15 8.86 -12.36
CA GLY A 170 4.75 9.37 -13.68
C GLY A 170 3.24 9.61 -13.78
N ASN A 171 2.64 9.49 -14.97
CA ASN A 171 1.22 9.83 -15.15
C ASN A 171 0.30 8.97 -14.26
N ALA A 172 -0.59 9.57 -13.48
CA ALA A 172 -1.40 8.86 -12.49
C ALA A 172 -2.37 7.81 -13.11
N ASN A 173 -2.77 8.00 -14.37
CA ASN A 173 -3.61 7.04 -15.08
C ASN A 173 -2.82 5.83 -15.60
N LYS A 174 -1.50 6.01 -15.83
CA LYS A 174 -0.59 4.96 -16.35
C LYS A 174 0.79 5.07 -15.71
N PRO A 175 0.91 4.90 -14.38
CA PRO A 175 2.17 5.10 -13.70
C PRO A 175 3.11 3.92 -13.98
N LEU A 176 4.40 4.22 -14.05
CA LEU A 176 5.46 3.23 -14.14
C LEU A 176 5.65 2.58 -12.77
N LEU A 177 5.70 1.25 -12.76
CA LEU A 177 5.94 0.45 -11.57
C LEU A 177 7.41 0.05 -11.51
N ASP A 178 8.12 0.61 -10.54
CA ASP A 178 9.47 0.19 -10.17
C ASP A 178 9.39 -0.72 -8.95
N ILE A 179 10.06 -1.86 -8.99
CA ILE A 179 10.08 -2.83 -7.89
C ILE A 179 11.52 -2.98 -7.43
N ASN A 180 11.76 -2.89 -6.11
CA ASN A 180 13.07 -3.14 -5.54
C ASN A 180 13.08 -4.48 -4.79
N PRO A 181 13.47 -5.58 -5.47
CA PRO A 181 13.49 -6.92 -4.89
C PRO A 181 14.58 -7.11 -3.81
N LEU A 182 15.53 -6.17 -3.67
CA LEU A 182 16.61 -6.22 -2.67
C LEU A 182 16.18 -5.74 -1.28
N SER A 183 14.92 -5.32 -1.11
CA SER A 183 14.38 -4.93 0.19
C SER A 183 14.02 -6.14 1.06
N VAL A 184 14.89 -7.15 1.11
CA VAL A 184 14.94 -8.00 2.31
C VAL A 184 15.24 -7.04 3.44
N ILE A 185 14.39 -7.02 4.47
CA ILE A 185 14.65 -6.23 5.68
C ILE A 185 15.97 -6.75 6.25
N ALA A 186 17.05 -6.05 5.91
CA ALA A 186 18.39 -6.32 6.38
C ALA A 186 18.36 -6.21 7.90
N PRO A 187 18.63 -7.29 8.66
CA PRO A 187 18.89 -7.15 10.08
C PRO A 187 20.05 -6.17 10.26
N GLY A 188 20.10 -5.45 11.39
CA GLY A 188 21.10 -4.42 11.72
C GLY A 188 22.58 -4.84 11.73
N ILE A 189 22.98 -5.87 11.00
CA ILE A 189 24.33 -6.44 10.90
C ILE A 189 25.07 -5.94 9.64
N PHE A 190 24.40 -5.29 8.68
CA PHE A 190 25.07 -4.80 7.46
C PHE A 190 25.76 -3.44 7.60
N ARG A 191 25.95 -2.91 8.82
CA ARG A 191 26.71 -1.67 9.04
C ARG A 191 28.24 -1.84 9.03
N SER A 192 28.77 -3.05 8.83
CA SER A 192 30.20 -3.31 8.99
C SER A 192 30.87 -4.10 7.85
N ILE A 193 30.37 -4.01 6.61
CA ILE A 193 31.09 -4.63 5.46
C ILE A 193 31.36 -3.64 4.31
N PHE A 194 31.26 -2.33 4.57
CA PHE A 194 31.75 -1.28 3.66
C PHE A 194 32.67 -0.27 4.37
N GLU A 195 33.44 -0.70 5.36
CA GLU A 195 34.73 -0.06 5.62
C GLU A 195 35.77 -0.77 4.74
N TYR A 196 36.04 -0.16 3.59
CA TYR A 196 37.28 -0.43 2.86
C TYR A 196 38.47 -0.13 3.79
N ARG A 197 39.50 -0.98 3.72
CA ARG A 197 40.84 -0.62 4.19
C ARG A 197 41.41 0.52 3.36
#